data_AF-A0A1V3TRK6-F1
#
_entry.id   AF-A0A1V3TRK6-F1
#
_cell.length_a   1.000
_cell.length_b   1.000
_cell.length_c   1.000
_cell.angle_alpha   90.00
_cell.angle_beta   90.00
_cell.angle_gamma   90.00
#
_symmetry.space_group_name_H-M   'P 1'
#
loop_
_entity.id
_entity.type
_entity.pdbx_description
1 polymer ?
#
loop_
_entity_poly.entity_id
_entity_poly.type
_entity_poly.pdbx_seq_one_letter_code
_entity_poly.pdbx_strand_id
1 'polypeptide(L)' 'MQLISRLDAVKKLSTSRTTLDRWVNPKHKYYRADFPKPIKNGRSVFFVNEELDAYIENLRKAQT' A
#
# COMPACT_ATOMS: atom_id res chain seq x y z
N MET A 1 -14.07 -4.36 -6.70
CA MET A 1 -12.88 -5.11 -6.27
C MET A 1 -11.89 -5.32 -7.41
N GLN A 2 -11.05 -4.32 -7.71
CA GLN A 2 -9.88 -4.53 -8.56
C GLN A 2 -8.65 -4.79 -7.69
N LEU A 3 -7.88 -5.82 -8.04
CA LEU A 3 -6.59 -6.10 -7.44
C LEU A 3 -5.49 -5.49 -8.31
N ILE A 4 -4.58 -4.75 -7.69
CA ILE A 4 -3.42 -4.21 -8.37
C ILE A 4 -2.15 -4.86 -7.86
N SER A 5 -1.16 -4.97 -8.74
CA SER A 5 0.13 -5.53 -8.37
C SER A 5 0.89 -4.58 -7.44
N ARG A 6 1.87 -5.13 -6.71
CA ARG A 6 2.82 -4.31 -5.94
C ARG A 6 3.46 -3.19 -6.77
N LEU A 7 3.74 -3.43 -8.06
CA LEU A 7 4.37 -2.42 -8.92
C LEU A 7 3.42 -1.27 -9.23
N ASP A 8 2.15 -1.56 -9.49
CA ASP A 8 1.13 -0.55 -9.74
C ASP A 8 0.84 0.28 -8.49
N ALA A 9 0.77 -0.35 -7.31
CA ALA A 9 0.64 0.36 -6.05
C ALA A 9 1.78 1.34 -5.81
N VAL A 10 3.02 0.93 -6.11
CA VAL A 10 4.21 1.79 -6.00
C VAL A 10 4.13 2.99 -6.94
N LYS A 11 3.70 2.79 -8.19
CA LYS A 11 3.48 3.88 -9.15
C LYS A 11 2.38 4.85 -8.69
N LYS A 12 1.26 4.32 -8.21
CA LYS A 12 0.10 5.12 -7.78
C LYS A 12 0.40 5.99 -6.55
N LEU A 13 1.22 5.47 -5.64
CA LEU A 13 1.67 6.17 -4.44
C LEU A 13 2.91 7.05 -4.68
N SER A 14 3.45 7.09 -5.91
CA SER A 14 4.73 7.74 -6.25
C SER A 14 5.83 7.45 -5.22
N THR A 15 5.93 6.20 -4.79
CA THR A 15 6.87 5.78 -3.74
C THR A 15 7.86 4.74 -4.27
N SER A 16 8.77 4.27 -3.41
CA SER A 16 9.68 3.19 -3.75
C SER A 16 9.15 1.84 -3.28
N ARG A 17 9.51 0.76 -3.99
CA ARG A 17 9.14 -0.62 -3.64
C ARG A 17 9.56 -0.99 -2.21
N THR A 18 10.73 -0.53 -1.79
CA THR A 18 11.27 -0.71 -0.43
C THR A 18 10.42 0.01 0.61
N THR A 19 9.97 1.23 0.32
CA THR A 19 9.12 2.03 1.22
C THR A 19 7.78 1.33 1.45
N LEU A 20 7.17 0.82 0.37
CA LEU A 20 5.92 0.08 0.44
C LEU A 20 6.08 -1.23 1.26
N ASP A 21 7.19 -1.95 1.09
CA ASP A 21 7.47 -3.16 1.86
C ASP A 21 7.61 -2.86 3.37
N ARG A 22 8.25 -1.74 3.72
CA ARG A 22 8.38 -1.27 5.11
C ARG A 22 7.04 -0.91 5.72
N TRP A 23 6.13 -0.30 4.96
CA TRP A 23 4.80 0.09 5.45
C TRP A 23 3.92 -1.13 5.75
N VAL A 24 4.11 -2.19 4.97
CA VAL A 24 3.33 -3.42 5.06
C VAL A 24 3.87 -4.38 6.13
N ASN A 25 5.16 -4.30 6.46
CA ASN A 25 5.79 -5.21 7.39
C ASN A 25 5.55 -4.79 8.86
N PRO A 26 4.78 -5.56 9.65
CA PRO A 26 4.46 -5.22 11.05
C PRO A 26 5.67 -5.19 11.97
N LYS A 27 6.79 -5.81 11.58
CA LYS A 27 8.04 -5.78 12.35
C LYS A 27 8.87 -4.53 12.10
N HIS A 28 8.53 -3.71 11.10
CA HIS A 28 9.32 -2.53 10.75
C HIS A 28 8.85 -1.30 11.53
N LYS A 29 9.80 -0.42 11.90
CA LYS A 29 9.52 0.87 12.56
C LYS A 29 8.56 1.80 11.78
N TYR A 30 8.43 1.60 10.48
CA TYR A 30 7.59 2.41 9.59
C TYR A 30 6.34 1.65 9.16
N TYR A 31 5.97 0.60 9.90
CA TYR A 31 4.72 -0.09 9.69
C TYR A 31 3.56 0.89 9.79
N ARG A 32 2.64 0.82 8.83
CA ARG A 32 1.44 1.63 8.80
C ARG A 32 0.25 0.71 8.96
N ALA A 33 -0.39 0.76 10.13
CA ALA A 33 -1.56 -0.07 10.42
C ALA A 33 -2.75 0.30 9.51
N ASP A 34 -2.87 1.57 9.12
CA ASP A 34 -3.87 2.08 8.19
C ASP A 34 -3.58 1.75 6.71
N PHE A 35 -2.42 1.16 6.41
CA PHE A 35 -2.07 0.84 5.02
C PHE A 35 -2.79 -0.45 4.58
N PRO A 36 -3.29 -0.51 3.33
CA PRO A 36 -4.00 -1.68 2.82
C PRO A 36 -3.20 -2.97 2.98
N LYS A 37 -3.90 -4.02 3.42
CA LYS A 37 -3.27 -5.30 3.70
C LYS A 37 -2.84 -5.96 2.39
N PRO A 38 -1.58 -6.43 2.30
CA PRO A 38 -1.13 -7.17 1.13
C PRO A 38 -1.88 -8.51 1.02
N ILE A 39 -2.45 -8.78 -0.14
CA ILE A 39 -2.96 -10.10 -0.50
C ILE A 39 -1.79 -10.87 -1.12
N LYS A 40 -1.26 -11.83 -0.37
CA LYS A 40 -0.18 -12.70 -0.85
C LYS A 40 -0.78 -13.88 -1.61
N ASN A 41 -0.44 -13.99 -2.89
CA ASN A 41 -0.74 -15.16 -3.70
C ASN A 41 0.57 -15.77 -4.20
N GLY A 42 1.09 -16.76 -3.46
CA GLY A 42 2.41 -17.35 -3.70
C GLY A 42 3.54 -16.33 -3.59
N ARG A 43 4.28 -16.11 -4.69
CA ARG A 43 5.37 -15.11 -4.78
C ARG A 43 4.88 -13.69 -5.09
N SER A 44 3.62 -13.54 -5.49
CA SER A 44 3.05 -12.26 -5.90
C SER A 44 2.30 -11.61 -4.75
N VAL A 45 2.47 -10.30 -4.64
CA VAL A 45 1.77 -9.45 -3.66
C VAL A 45 0.84 -8.53 -4.42
N PHE A 46 -0.44 -8.59 -4.06
CA PHE A 46 -1.50 -7.77 -4.61
C PHE A 46 -2.10 -6.88 -3.53
N PHE A 47 -2.72 -5.79 -3.96
CA PHE A 47 -3.43 -4.86 -3.09
C PHE A 47 -4.81 -4.58 -3.68
N VAL A 48 -5.78 -4.32 -2.81
CA VAL A 48 -7.11 -3.88 -3.25
C VAL A 48 -7.00 -2.41 -3.68
N ASN A 49 -7.42 -2.11 -4.91
CA ASN A 49 -7.34 -0.76 -5.46
C ASN A 49 -8.17 0.24 -4.64
N GLU A 50 -9.39 -0.16 -4.26
CA GLU A 50 -10.32 0.69 -3.50
C GLU A 50 -9.76 1.08 -2.13
N GLU A 51 -9.09 0.15 -1.43
CA GLU A 51 -8.42 0.48 -0.16
C GLU A 51 -7.22 1.42 -0.36
N LEU A 52 -6.48 1.28 -1.47
CA LEU A 52 -5.40 2.20 -1.81
C LEU A 52 -5.89 3.62 -2.15
N ASP A 53 -6.99 3.73 -2.89
CA ASP A 53 -7.60 5.03 -3.21
C ASP A 53 -8.09 5.73 -1.93
N ALA A 54 -8.80 5.01 -1.07
CA ALA A 54 -9.23 5.53 0.23
C ALA A 54 -8.03 5.98 1.09
N TYR A 55 -6.94 5.19 1.07
CA TYR A 55 -5.71 5.53 1.78
C TYR A 55 -5.07 6.82 1.25
N ILE A 56 -4.98 6.98 -0.08
CA ILE A 56 -4.46 8.20 -0.72
C ILE A 56 -5.32 9.41 -0.37
N GLU A 57 -6.65 9.26 -0.37
CA GLU A 57 -7.56 10.32 0.03
C GLU A 57 -7.35 10.77 1.48
N ASN A 58 -7.19 9.80 2.40
CA ASN A 58 -6.90 10.10 3.80
C ASN A 58 -5.55 10.78 3.99
N LEU A 59 -4.51 10.36 3.26
CA LEU A 59 -3.22 11.03 3.27
C LEU A 59 -3.34 12.49 2.79
N ARG A 60 -4.16 12.73 1.77
CA ARG A 60 -4.40 14.07 1.23
C ARG A 60 -5.12 14.96 2.24
N LYS A 61 -6.13 14.42 2.94
CA LYS A 61 -6.87 15.12 4.01
C LYS A 61 -5.99 15.42 5.22
N ALA A 62 -5.08 14.52 5.59
CA ALA A 62 -4.18 14.69 6.73
C ALA A 62 -3.06 15.73 6.50
N GLN A 63 -2.88 16.21 5.26
CA GLN A 63 -1.92 17.27 4.92
C GLN A 63 -2.56 18.67 4.83
N THR A 64 -3.87 18.80 5.07
CA THR A 64 -4.62 20.08 5.11
C THR A 64 -4.88 20.48 6.56
#